data_AF-A0A1I3RSB9-F1
#
_entry.id   AF-A0A1I3RSB9-F1
#
_cell.length_a   1.000
_cell.length_b   1.000
_cell.length_c   1.000
_cell.angle_alpha   90.00
_cell.angle_beta   90.00
_cell.angle_gamma   90.00
#
_symmetry.space_group_name_H-M   'P 1'
#
loop_
_entity.id
_entity.type
_entity.pdbx_description
1 polymer ?
#
loop_
_entity_poly.entity_id
_entity_poly.type
_entity_poly.pdbx_seq_one_letter_code
_entity_poly.pdbx_strand_id
1 'polypeptide(L)' 'MVTPSKWYDPISERWIAPREQHSEAASLHSSENHVLELQRSVEIQRIWRLLVDCCATK' A
#
# COMPACT_ATOMS: atom_id res chain seq x y z
N MET A 1 16.99 3.10 -24.52
CA MET A 1 16.09 4.08 -23.89
C MET A 1 14.69 3.76 -24.38
N VAL A 2 13.82 3.20 -23.53
CA VAL A 2 12.45 2.84 -23.92
C VAL A 2 11.62 4.10 -23.86
N THR A 3 11.17 4.61 -25.01
CA THR A 3 10.23 5.71 -25.04
C THR A 3 8.87 5.21 -24.53
N PRO A 4 8.24 5.86 -23.56
CA PRO A 4 6.92 5.46 -23.09
C PRO A 4 5.91 5.66 -24.23
N SER A 5 5.42 4.55 -24.80
CA SER A 5 4.44 4.57 -25.88
C SER A 5 3.17 5.29 -25.41
N LYS A 6 2.84 6.41 -26.05
CA LYS A 6 1.56 7.10 -25.85
C LYS A 6 0.42 6.15 -26.25
N TRP A 7 -0.67 6.12 -25.50
CA TRP A 7 -1.86 5.33 -25.82
C TRP A 7 -3.04 6.25 -26.11
N TYR A 8 -3.95 5.81 -26.97
CA TYR A 8 -5.15 6.56 -27.34
C TYR A 8 -6.33 6.13 -26.47
N ASP A 9 -7.02 7.11 -25.86
CA ASP A 9 -8.24 6.88 -25.10
C ASP A 9 -9.47 7.33 -25.91
N PRO A 10 -10.34 6.40 -26.35
CA PRO A 10 -11.55 6.72 -27.09
C PRO A 10 -12.65 7.35 -26.23
N ILE A 11 -12.62 7.20 -24.90
CA ILE A 11 -13.61 7.82 -24.00
C ILE A 11 -13.38 9.33 -23.95
N SER A 12 -12.11 9.74 -23.96
CA SER A 12 -11.69 11.13 -23.82
C SER A 12 -11.21 11.76 -25.13
N GLU A 13 -11.28 11.02 -26.24
CA GLU A 13 -10.80 11.35 -27.59
C GLU A 13 -9.38 11.94 -27.62
N ARG A 14 -8.48 11.45 -26.77
CA ARG A 14 -7.15 12.06 -26.59
C ARG A 14 -6.03 11.05 -26.44
N TRP A 15 -4.83 11.50 -26.81
CA TRP A 15 -3.60 10.77 -26.54
C TRP A 15 -3.16 11.00 -25.09
N ILE A 16 -2.98 9.91 -24.36
CA ILE A 16 -2.49 9.92 -22.98
C ILE A 16 -1.02 9.51 -23.00
N ALA A 17 -0.16 10.42 -22.55
CA ALA A 17 1.23 10.08 -22.27
C ALA A 17 1.29 9.33 -20.94
N PRO A 18 2.14 8.29 -20.80
CA PRO A 18 2.39 7.69 -19.51
C PRO A 18 2.82 8.77 -18.52
N ARG A 19 2.19 8.80 -17.34
CA ARG A 19 2.52 9.77 -16.30
C ARG A 19 4.03 9.64 -16.03
N GLU A 20 4.75 10.75 -16.07
CA GLU A 20 6.15 10.76 -15.66
C GLU A 20 6.24 10.08 -14.30
N GLN A 21 7.07 9.04 -14.20
CA GLN A 21 7.32 8.36 -12.95
C GLN A 21 7.90 9.41 -11.99
N HIS A 22 7.03 10.00 -11.19
CA HIS A 22 7.42 10.80 -10.05
C HIS A 22 8.15 9.86 -9.10
N SER A 23 9.46 9.78 -9.26
CA SER A 23 10.38 9.16 -8.31
C SER A 23 10.51 10.04 -7.07
N GLU A 24 9.41 10.47 -6.43
CA GLU A 24 9.46 11.14 -5.12
C GLU A 24 8.10 11.26 -4.44
N ALA A 25 7.48 10.12 -4.12
CA ALA A 25 6.51 10.04 -3.04
C ALA A 25 6.70 8.77 -2.17
N ALA A 26 7.71 7.95 -2.46
CA ALA A 26 7.95 6.70 -1.73
C ALA A 26 8.50 6.94 -0.30
N SER A 27 9.19 8.06 -0.06
CA SER A 27 9.83 8.33 1.23
C SER A 27 8.83 8.66 2.35
N LEU A 28 7.82 9.48 2.08
CA LEU A 28 6.79 9.85 3.06
C LEU A 28 5.78 8.71 3.29
N HIS A 29 5.38 8.02 2.23
CA HIS A 29 4.45 6.90 2.33
C HIS A 29 5.06 5.71 3.10
N SER A 30 6.37 5.46 2.97
CA SER A 30 7.09 4.41 3.73
C SER A 30 6.94 4.57 5.24
N SER A 31 7.12 5.79 5.76
CA SER A 31 7.04 6.08 7.19
C SER A 31 5.62 5.90 7.73
N GLU A 32 4.62 6.42 7.02
CA GLU A 32 3.20 6.27 7.39
C GLU A 32 2.77 4.79 7.37
N ASN A 33 3.19 4.03 6.34
CA ASN A 33 2.93 2.60 6.28
C ASN A 33 3.64 1.83 7.40
N HIS A 34 4.85 2.24 7.78
CA HIS A 34 5.58 1.58 8.86
C HIS A 34 4.87 1.74 10.22
N VAL A 35 4.31 2.93 10.50
CA VAL A 35 3.52 3.17 11.72
C VAL A 35 2.22 2.37 11.71
N LEU A 36 1.53 2.30 10.56
CA LEU A 36 0.32 1.51 10.41
C LEU A 36 0.58 0.00 10.54
N GLU A 37 1.67 -0.50 9.96
CA GLU A 37 2.09 -1.90 10.09
C GLU A 37 2.51 -2.25 11.53
N LEU A 38 3.16 -1.33 12.24
CA LEU A 38 3.47 -1.50 13.67
C LEU A 38 2.17 -1.61 14.49
N GLN A 39 1.22 -0.69 14.29
CA GLN A 39 -0.08 -0.73 14.98
C GLN A 39 -0.81 -2.05 14.69
N ARG A 40 -0.83 -2.48 13.43
CA ARG A 40 -1.43 -3.75 13.00
C ARG A 40 -0.79 -4.95 13.70
N SER A 41 0.54 -4.96 13.84
CA SER A 41 1.26 -6.04 14.53
C SER A 41 0.89 -6.14 16.02
N VAL A 42 0.72 -4.99 16.69
CA VAL A 42 0.31 -4.91 18.09
C VAL A 42 -1.12 -5.44 18.27
N GLU A 43 -2.03 -5.08 17.37
CA GLU A 43 -3.41 -5.58 17.38
C GLU A 43 -3.47 -7.10 17.15
N ILE A 44 -2.69 -7.62 16.20
CA ILE A 44 -2.60 -9.07 15.95
C ILE A 44 -2.09 -9.80 17.20
N GLN A 45 -1.04 -9.31 17.86
CA GLN A 45 -0.54 -9.90 19.10
C GLN A 45 -1.58 -9.89 20.23
N ARG A 46 -2.33 -8.78 20.35
CA ARG A 46 -3.40 -8.64 21.34
C ARG A 46 -4.52 -9.65 21.10
N ILE A 47 -4.98 -9.78 19.86
CA ILE A 47 -6.02 -10.75 19.48
C ILE A 47 -5.54 -12.17 19.72
N TRP A 48 -4.30 -12.48 19.34
CA TRP A 48 -3.71 -13.80 19.54
C TRP A 48 -3.65 -14.16 21.03
N ARG A 49 -3.23 -13.23 21.89
CA ARG A 49 -3.23 -13.40 23.34
C ARG A 49 -4.62 -13.75 23.87
N LEU A 50 -5.65 -12.98 23.48
CA LEU A 50 -7.03 -13.22 23.90
C LEU A 50 -7.54 -14.60 23.46
N LEU A 51 -7.23 -15.03 22.23
CA LEU A 51 -7.60 -16.34 21.72
C LEU A 51 -6.93 -17.47 22.51
N VAL A 52 -5.63 -17.33 22.81
CA VAL A 52 -4.88 -18.32 23.59
C VAL A 52 -5.39 -18.39 25.03
N ASP A 53 -5.64 -17.24 25.67
CA ASP A 53 -6.12 -17.16 27.04
C ASP A 53 -7.54 -17.75 27.20
N CYS A 54 -8.44 -17.54 26.21
CA CYS A 54 -9.75 -18.18 26.15
C CYS A 54 -9.67 -19.71 25.99
N CYS A 55 -8.68 -20.22 25.26
CA CYS A 55 -8.49 -21.66 25.07
C CYS A 55 -7.82 -22.33 26.29
N ALA A 56 -7.03 -21.58 27.06
CA ALA A 56 -6.35 -22.05 28.26
C ALA A 56 -7.26 -22.10 29.50
N THR A 57 -8.39 -21.40 29.48
CA THR A 57 -9.45 -21.48 30.50
C THR A 57 -10.38 -22.67 30.19
N LYS A 58 -9.89 -23.88 30.47
CA LYS A 58 -10.68 -25.12 30.52
C LYS A 58 -10.60 -25.76 31.89
#